data_AF-A0A180G5F8-F1
#
_entry.id   AF-A0A180G5F8-F1
#
_cell.length_a   1.000
_cell.length_b   1.000
_cell.length_c   1.000
_cell.angle_alpha   90.00
_cell.angle_beta   90.00
_cell.angle_gamma   90.00
#
_symmetry.space_group_name_H-M   'P 1'
#
loop_
_entity.id
_entity.type
_entity.pdbx_description
1 polymer ?
#
loop_
_entity_poly.entity_id
_entity_poly.type
_entity_poly.pdbx_seq_one_letter_code
_entity_poly.pdbx_strand_id
1 'polypeptide(L)'
;MLLKLKVKPGRLLIVWTDNTTTEAVVNKRKSGDHEVNEEWKTIQDLLISEQLDILAKRVCSADNQADGLSRGDRSLSNPKDIVTISIPSDLALVLEQIVEC
;
A
#
# COMPACT_ATOMS: atom_id res chain seq x y z
N MET A 1 5.71 2.99 -3.07
CA MET A 1 5.58 3.86 -1.88
C MET A 1 6.50 3.42 -0.73
N LEU A 2 6.42 2.16 -0.28
CA LEU A 2 7.24 1.63 0.83
C LEU A 2 8.74 1.91 0.70
N LEU A 3 9.29 1.76 -0.52
CA LEU A 3 10.71 2.03 -0.80
C LEU A 3 11.16 3.46 -0.45
N LYS A 4 10.26 4.45 -0.61
CA LYS A 4 10.59 5.84 -0.27
C LYS A 4 10.63 6.11 1.23
N LEU A 5 10.02 5.25 2.04
CA LEU A 5 10.02 5.36 3.50
C LEU A 5 11.35 4.93 4.12
N LYS A 6 12.31 4.43 3.31
CA LYS A 6 13.65 3.98 3.76
C LYS A 6 13.57 3.03 4.96
N VAL A 7 12.61 2.10 4.90
CA VAL A 7 12.46 1.08 5.93
C VAL A 7 13.73 0.23 5.98
N LYS A 8 14.23 -0.04 7.18
CA LYS A 8 15.41 -0.88 7.34
C LYS A 8 15.08 -2.33 6.92
N PRO A 9 15.99 -3.04 6.23
CA PRO A 9 15.88 -4.48 5.99
C PRO A 9 15.65 -5.27 7.29
N GLY A 10 14.96 -6.40 7.18
CA GLY A 10 14.64 -7.31 8.29
C GLY A 10 13.50 -6.82 9.19
N ARG A 11 12.64 -5.92 8.71
CA ARG A 11 11.51 -5.37 9.48
C ARG A 11 10.19 -5.98 9.06
N LEU A 12 9.34 -6.19 10.07
CA LEU A 12 7.93 -6.51 9.90
C LEU A 12 7.11 -5.22 9.91
N LEU A 13 6.33 -4.99 8.87
CA LEU A 13 5.41 -3.86 8.78
C LEU A 13 3.98 -4.31 9.10
N ILE A 14 3.25 -3.51 9.87
CA ILE A 14 1.84 -3.75 10.15
C ILE A 14 1.02 -2.96 9.15
N VAL A 15 0.19 -3.65 8.39
CA VAL A 15 -0.75 -3.07 7.42
C VAL A 15 -2.14 -3.10 8.04
N TRP A 16 -2.68 -1.94 8.38
CA TRP A 16 -4.07 -1.81 8.79
C TRP A 16 -4.95 -1.73 7.55
N THR A 17 -5.95 -2.60 7.45
CA THR A 17 -6.85 -2.64 6.29
C THR A 17 -8.29 -2.86 6.74
N ASP A 18 -9.20 -2.18 6.05
CA ASP A 18 -10.62 -2.45 6.16
C ASP A 18 -11.14 -3.39 5.03
N ASN A 19 -10.26 -3.95 4.20
CA ASN A 19 -10.61 -4.97 3.23
C ASN A 19 -10.37 -6.38 3.81
N THR A 20 -11.44 -7.14 4.07
CA THR A 20 -11.37 -8.48 4.67
C THR A 20 -10.70 -9.49 3.75
N THR A 21 -10.87 -9.34 2.43
CA THR A 21 -10.23 -10.19 1.43
C THR A 21 -8.72 -9.95 1.43
N THR A 22 -8.27 -8.70 1.38
CA THR A 22 -6.84 -8.36 1.43
C THR A 22 -6.20 -8.83 2.74
N GLU A 23 -6.87 -8.63 3.88
CA GLU A 23 -6.40 -9.15 5.17
C GLU A 23 -6.17 -10.67 5.11
N ALA A 24 -7.16 -11.40 4.59
CA ALA A 24 -7.07 -12.85 4.49
C ALA A 24 -5.95 -13.30 3.54
N VAL A 25 -5.76 -12.62 2.41
CA VAL A 25 -4.71 -12.93 1.43
C VAL A 25 -3.32 -12.71 2.03
N VAL A 26 -3.10 -11.58 2.70
CA VAL A 26 -1.81 -11.29 3.34
C VAL A 26 -1.50 -12.32 4.44
N ASN A 27 -2.47 -12.60 5.31
CA ASN A 27 -2.25 -13.50 6.44
C ASN A 27 -2.13 -14.98 6.02
N LYS A 28 -2.87 -15.41 5.00
CA LYS A 28 -2.79 -16.80 4.47
C LYS A 28 -1.71 -16.96 3.39
N ARG A 29 -1.19 -15.85 2.88
CA ARG A 29 -0.25 -15.77 1.75
C ARG A 29 -0.78 -16.41 0.46
N LYS A 30 -2.11 -16.44 0.29
CA LYS A 30 -2.81 -16.99 -0.89
C LYS A 30 -4.28 -16.59 -0.91
N SER A 31 -4.85 -16.58 -2.12
CA SER A 31 -6.28 -16.49 -2.42
C SER A 31 -6.78 -17.75 -3.13
N GLY A 32 -8.09 -17.94 -3.20
CA GLY A 32 -8.71 -18.89 -4.14
C GLY A 32 -8.79 -18.35 -5.58
N ASP A 33 -8.58 -17.06 -5.76
CA ASP A 33 -8.60 -16.35 -7.04
C ASP A 33 -7.22 -16.35 -7.70
N HIS A 34 -7.14 -16.66 -8.99
CA HIS A 34 -5.88 -16.73 -9.73
C HIS A 34 -5.22 -15.35 -9.90
N GLU A 35 -5.99 -14.33 -10.27
CA GLU A 35 -5.46 -12.99 -10.56
C GLU A 35 -4.92 -12.36 -9.27
N VAL A 36 -5.66 -12.51 -8.17
CA VAL A 36 -5.21 -12.06 -6.84
C VAL A 36 -3.91 -12.75 -6.42
N ASN A 37 -3.71 -14.02 -6.79
CA ASN A 37 -2.46 -14.72 -6.49
C ASN A 37 -1.29 -14.20 -7.33
N GLU A 38 -1.50 -13.81 -8.59
CA GLU A 38 -0.44 -13.20 -9.42
C GLU A 38 -0.03 -11.82 -8.90
N GLU A 39 -1.00 -11.00 -8.48
CA GLU A 39 -0.72 -9.74 -7.79
C GLU A 39 0.03 -9.97 -6.47
N TRP A 40 -0.39 -10.97 -5.69
CA TRP A 40 0.28 -11.31 -4.44
C TRP A 40 1.72 -11.77 -4.65
N LYS A 41 2.02 -12.55 -5.69
CA LYS A 41 3.40 -12.92 -6.04
C LYS A 41 4.25 -11.69 -6.33
N THR A 42 3.71 -10.73 -7.09
CA THR A 42 4.40 -9.47 -7.39
C THR A 42 4.72 -8.68 -6.12
N ILE A 43 3.76 -8.61 -5.19
CA ILE A 43 3.97 -7.98 -3.87
C ILE A 43 5.03 -8.76 -3.06
N GLN A 44 4.97 -10.08 -3.08
CA GLN A 44 5.90 -10.95 -2.34
C GLN A 44 7.33 -10.82 -2.86
N ASP A 45 7.53 -10.79 -4.18
CA ASP A 45 8.85 -10.61 -4.81
C ASP A 45 9.46 -9.26 -4.39
N LEU A 46 8.65 -8.20 -4.37
CA LEU A 46 9.08 -6.90 -3.86
C LEU A 46 9.50 -6.98 -2.38
N LEU A 47 8.69 -7.59 -1.52
CA LEU A 47 9.00 -7.73 -0.09
C LEU A 47 10.29 -8.53 0.14
N ILE A 48 10.51 -9.62 -0.60
CA ILE A 48 11.73 -10.42 -0.52
C ILE A 48 12.95 -9.60 -0.96
N SER A 49 12.84 -8.87 -2.07
CA SER A 49 13.95 -8.06 -2.60
C SER A 49 14.42 -6.99 -1.60
N GLU A 50 13.48 -6.44 -0.82
CA GLU A 50 13.73 -5.43 0.20
C GLU A 50 13.98 -6.02 1.60
N GLN A 51 13.95 -7.35 1.74
CA GLN A 51 14.06 -8.08 3.01
C GLN A 51 13.03 -7.60 4.05
N LEU A 52 11.80 -7.36 3.61
CA LEU A 52 10.69 -6.94 4.44
C LEU A 52 9.67 -8.06 4.60
N ASP A 53 8.89 -8.01 5.67
CA ASP A 53 7.68 -8.82 5.82
C ASP A 53 6.50 -7.91 6.20
N ILE A 54 5.27 -8.39 5.97
CA ILE A 54 4.06 -7.66 6.32
C ILE A 54 3.08 -8.53 7.10
N LEU A 55 2.33 -7.90 8.00
CA LEU A 55 1.21 -8.52 8.71
C LEU A 55 -0.03 -7.64 8.56
N ALA A 56 -1.14 -8.22 8.13
CA ALA A 56 -2.39 -7.48 8.03
C ALA A 56 -3.15 -7.49 9.37
N LYS A 57 -3.64 -6.32 9.77
CA LYS A 57 -4.56 -6.13 10.90
C LYS A 57 -5.83 -5.43 10.45
N ARG A 58 -6.91 -5.79 11.12
CA ARG A 58 -8.25 -5.27 10.87
C ARG A 58 -8.43 -3.87 11.44
N VAL A 59 -8.95 -2.94 10.65
CA VAL A 59 -9.52 -1.68 11.13
C VAL A 59 -11.00 -1.59 10.71
N CYS A 60 -11.82 -0.91 11.51
CA CYS A 60 -13.19 -0.60 11.13
C CYS A 60 -13.17 0.43 9.98
N SER A 61 -14.09 0.30 9.02
CA SER A 61 -14.10 1.19 7.85
C SER A 61 -14.28 2.66 8.24
N ALA A 62 -15.10 2.93 9.27
CA ALA A 62 -15.28 4.28 9.82
C ALA A 62 -14.00 4.89 10.43
N ASP A 63 -13.06 4.04 10.87
CA ASP A 63 -11.79 4.45 11.48
C ASP A 63 -10.62 4.39 10.47
N ASN A 64 -10.87 3.92 9.24
CA ASN A 64 -9.86 3.82 8.21
C ASN A 64 -9.62 5.18 7.55
N GLN A 65 -8.67 5.94 8.09
CA GLN A 65 -8.27 7.24 7.54
C GLN A 65 -7.84 7.16 6.06
N ALA A 66 -7.39 5.99 5.59
CA ALA A 66 -6.98 5.81 4.20
C ALA A 66 -8.14 5.90 3.19
N ASP A 67 -9.40 5.67 3.60
CA ASP A 67 -10.56 5.84 2.69
C ASP A 67 -10.70 7.31 2.26
N GLY A 68 -10.63 8.23 3.22
CA GLY A 68 -10.64 9.68 2.94
C GLY A 68 -9.47 10.09 2.03
N LEU A 69 -8.25 9.62 2.35
CA LEU A 69 -7.06 9.92 1.54
C LEU A 69 -7.20 9.41 0.10
N SER A 70 -7.79 8.22 -0.09
CA SER A 70 -7.99 7.62 -1.42
C SER A 70 -8.99 8.40 -2.28
N ARG A 71 -9.90 9.16 -1.65
CA ARG A 71 -10.84 10.08 -2.31
C ARG A 71 -10.25 11.47 -2.56
N GLY A 72 -8.99 11.69 -2.17
CA GLY A 72 -8.29 12.97 -2.30
C GLY A 72 -8.52 13.93 -1.13
N ASP A 73 -9.06 13.47 0.01
CA ASP A 73 -9.15 14.30 1.21
C ASP A 73 -7.74 14.55 1.76
N ARG A 74 -7.35 15.82 1.84
CA ARG A 74 -6.06 16.27 2.39
C ARG A 74 -6.17 16.88 3.78
N SER A 75 -7.39 17.00 4.32
CA SER A 75 -7.66 17.68 5.59
C SER A 75 -6.97 17.03 6.80
N LEU A 76 -6.73 15.72 6.71
CA LEU A 76 -6.11 14.92 7.77
C LEU A 76 -4.59 14.77 7.64
N SER A 77 -3.98 15.30 6.57
CA SER A 77 -2.55 15.10 6.28
C SER A 77 -1.72 16.31 6.66
N ASN A 78 -0.75 16.12 7.57
CA ASN A 78 0.33 17.10 7.73
C ASN A 78 1.19 17.08 6.46
N PRO A 79 1.46 18.23 5.80
CA PRO A 79 2.27 18.28 4.59
C PRO A 79 3.63 17.57 4.71
N LYS A 80 4.19 17.50 5.93
CA LYS A 80 5.47 16.80 6.20
C LYS A 80 5.39 15.29 6.07
N ASP A 81 4.21 14.71 6.18
CA ASP A 81 3.98 13.26 6.13
C ASP A 81 3.62 12.79 4.70
N ILE A 82 3.46 13.74 3.75
CA ILE A 82 3.17 13.44 2.35
C ILE A 82 4.44 12.96 1.64
N VAL A 83 4.35 11.78 1.02
CA VAL A 83 5.45 11.19 0.24
C VAL A 83 5.13 11.22 -1.24
N THR A 84 5.75 12.15 -1.97
CA THR A 84 5.63 12.23 -3.43
C THR A 84 6.28 11.01 -4.08
N ILE A 85 5.51 10.21 -4.83
CA ILE A 85 6.02 9.11 -5.67
C ILE A 85 6.07 9.55 -7.13
N SER A 86 7.03 9.06 -7.92
CA SER A 86 7.03 9.30 -9.37
C SER A 86 5.99 8.43 -10.04
N ILE A 87 5.21 8.98 -10.96
CA ILE A 87 4.26 8.18 -11.75
C ILE A 87 5.05 7.21 -12.64
N PRO A 88 4.74 5.90 -12.60
CA PRO A 88 5.28 4.92 -13.53
C PRO A 88 5.00 5.29 -14.99
N SER A 89 5.95 5.03 -15.90
CA SER A 89 5.87 5.47 -17.29
C SER A 89 4.65 4.93 -18.05
N ASP A 90 4.21 3.73 -17.70
CA ASP A 90 3.00 3.08 -18.20
C ASP A 90 1.71 3.80 -17.79
N LEU A 91 1.72 4.45 -16.62
CA LEU A 91 0.58 5.22 -16.09
C LEU A 91 0.62 6.71 -16.47
N ALA A 92 1.76 7.22 -16.96
CA ALA A 92 1.94 8.63 -17.31
C ALA A 92 1.03 9.11 -18.46
N LEU A 93 0.48 8.19 -19.24
CA LEU A 93 -0.46 8.50 -20.34
C LEU A 93 -1.89 8.72 -19.85
N VAL A 94 -2.24 8.22 -18.65
CA VAL A 94 -3.61 8.23 -18.11
C VAL A 94 -3.72 9.00 -16.80
N LEU A 95 -2.62 9.20 -16.09
CA LEU A 95 -2.56 9.91 -14.81
C LEU A 95 -1.64 11.13 -14.91
N GLU A 96 -2.09 12.25 -14.36
CA GLU A 96 -1.29 13.46 -14.17
C GLU A 96 -0.95 13.63 -12.69
N GLN A 97 0.32 13.93 -12.40
CA GLN A 97 0.75 14.20 -11.02
C GLN A 97 0.50 15.66 -10.68
N ILE A 98 -0.46 15.93 -9.81
CA ILE A 98 -0.67 17.26 -9.25
C ILE A 98 0.36 17.50 -8.14
N VAL A 99 1.36 18.33 -8.42
CA VAL A 99 2.34 18.82 -7.43
C VAL A 99 2.00 20.27 -7.13
N GLU A 100 1.18 20.53 -6.10
CA GLU A 100 0.94 21.88 -5.61
C GLU A 100 2.09 22.31 -4.68
N CYS A 101 2.64 23.50 -4.91
CA CYS A 101 3.74 24.12 -4.15
C CYS A 101 3.31 24.61 -2.77
#